data_AF-A0A955IU42-F1
#
_entry.id   AF-A0A955IU42-F1
#
_cell.length_a   1.000
_cell.length_b   1.000
_cell.length_c   1.000
_cell.angle_alpha   90.00
_cell.angle_beta   90.00
_cell.angle_gamma   90.00
#
_symmetry.space_group_name_H-M   'P 1'
#
loop_
_entity.id
_entity.type
_entity.pdbx_description
1 polymer ?
#
loop_
_entity_poly.entity_id
_entity_poly.type
_entity_poly.pdbx_seq_one_letter_code
_entity_poly.pdbx_strand_id
1 'polypeptide(L)'
;ASAIELLTQAAGGVEEADEIGALIDQLQAVRNTPEAPELEARIIERIKASGGAAARQIVEAEAARWETFTRSWGDAERYTGLLALYEAAPTLFRLERYIDALQDMTQGARVFIVSDDVNLRVDLNAETKDATGEIFQPEEDF
;
A
#
# COMPACT_ATOMS: atom_id res chain seq x y z
N ALA A 1 20.05 -34.75 16.89
CA ALA A 1 18.94 -34.61 15.93
C ALA A 1 18.50 -33.16 15.80
N SER A 2 18.24 -32.45 16.91
CA SER A 2 17.74 -31.05 16.91
C SER A 2 18.63 -30.01 16.19
N ALA A 3 19.96 -30.11 16.30
CA ALA A 3 20.86 -29.12 15.68
C ALA A 3 20.85 -29.18 14.13
N ILE A 4 20.84 -30.39 13.57
CA ILE A 4 20.80 -30.59 12.11
C ILE A 4 19.48 -30.08 11.54
N GLU A 5 18.37 -30.37 12.22
CA GLU A 5 17.04 -29.89 11.83
C GLU A 5 16.96 -28.36 11.81
N LEU A 6 17.52 -27.69 12.83
CA LEU A 6 17.60 -26.23 12.89
C LEU A 6 18.42 -25.65 11.73
N LEU A 7 19.59 -26.24 11.43
CA LEU A 7 20.48 -25.78 10.36
C LEU A 7 19.83 -25.98 8.98
N THR A 8 19.22 -27.14 8.74
CA THR A 8 18.46 -27.39 7.51
C THR A 8 17.28 -26.43 7.37
N GLN A 9 16.58 -26.10 8.46
CA GLN A 9 15.48 -25.14 8.41
C GLN A 9 15.96 -23.72 8.08
N ALA A 10 17.05 -23.27 8.71
CA ALA A 10 17.57 -21.92 8.56
C ALA A 10 18.26 -21.70 7.20
N ALA A 11 19.18 -22.60 6.84
CA ALA A 11 20.04 -22.49 5.66
C ALA A 11 19.54 -23.29 4.46
N GLY A 12 18.67 -24.29 4.62
CA GLY A 12 18.21 -25.19 3.55
C GLY A 12 18.94 -26.54 3.53
N GLY A 13 20.14 -26.61 4.12
CA GLY A 13 20.98 -27.79 4.21
C GLY A 13 22.12 -27.61 5.23
N VAL A 14 22.81 -28.70 5.58
CA VAL A 14 23.92 -28.66 6.56
C VAL A 14 25.20 -28.11 5.92
N GLU A 15 25.49 -28.52 4.68
CA GLU A 15 26.67 -28.05 3.93
C GLU A 15 26.60 -26.54 3.68
N GLU A 16 25.43 -26.04 3.26
CA GLU A 16 25.18 -24.62 3.08
C GLU A 16 25.29 -23.83 4.40
N ALA A 17 24.85 -24.41 5.51
CA ALA A 17 24.95 -23.76 6.81
C ALA A 17 26.41 -23.59 7.26
N ASP A 18 27.25 -24.61 7.05
CA ASP A 18 28.67 -24.56 7.39
C ASP A 18 29.42 -23.55 6.51
N GLU A 19 29.14 -23.50 5.21
CA GLU A 19 29.71 -22.50 4.30
C GLU A 19 29.31 -21.07 4.67
N ILE A 20 28.02 -20.84 4.92
CA ILE A 20 27.51 -19.52 5.34
C ILE A 20 28.13 -19.11 6.68
N GLY A 21 28.27 -20.05 7.62
CA GLY A 21 28.95 -19.83 8.90
C GLY A 21 30.40 -19.38 8.72
N ALA A 22 31.16 -20.06 7.86
CA ALA A 22 32.55 -19.69 7.57
C ALA A 22 32.68 -18.29 6.95
N LEU A 23 31.74 -17.89 6.08
CA LEU A 23 31.73 -16.54 5.53
C LEU A 23 31.37 -15.48 6.58
N ILE A 24 30.46 -15.78 7.50
CA ILE A 24 30.12 -14.88 8.61
C ILE A 24 31.32 -14.70 9.54
N ASP A 25 32.05 -15.76 9.85
CA ASP A 25 33.27 -15.69 10.66
C ASP A 25 34.35 -14.83 9.98
N GLN A 26 34.51 -14.97 8.66
CA GLN A 26 35.39 -14.08 7.87
C GLN A 26 34.93 -12.62 7.95
N LEU A 27 33.63 -12.37 7.81
CA LEU A 27 33.08 -11.02 7.93
C LEU A 27 33.33 -10.41 9.31
N GLN A 28 33.21 -11.19 10.37
CA GLN A 28 33.51 -10.70 11.73
C GLN A 28 34.98 -10.28 11.86
N ALA A 29 35.90 -11.02 11.22
CA ALA A 29 37.32 -10.68 11.22
C ALA A 29 37.63 -9.40 10.43
N VAL A 30 36.92 -9.14 9.33
CA VAL A 30 37.16 -7.99 8.44
C VAL A 30 36.14 -6.87 8.59
N ARG A 31 35.28 -6.89 9.61
CA ARG A 31 34.12 -6.00 9.75
C ARG A 31 34.43 -4.50 9.65
N ASN A 32 35.63 -4.09 10.08
CA ASN A 32 36.05 -2.69 10.06
C ASN A 32 36.92 -2.32 8.84
N THR A 33 37.07 -3.24 7.87
CA THR A 33 37.82 -2.98 6.65
C THR A 33 36.88 -2.53 5.52
N PRO A 34 37.41 -1.89 4.46
CA PRO A 34 36.61 -1.51 3.29
C PRO A 34 36.00 -2.71 2.53
N GLU A 35 36.45 -3.93 2.82
CA GLU A 35 36.02 -5.16 2.14
C GLU A 35 34.74 -5.75 2.77
N ALA A 36 34.37 -5.30 3.97
CA ALA A 36 33.19 -5.78 4.69
C ALA A 36 31.87 -5.70 3.88
N PRO A 37 31.55 -4.60 3.16
CA PRO A 37 30.29 -4.50 2.42
C PRO A 37 30.21 -5.49 1.25
N GLU A 38 31.34 -5.77 0.59
CA GLU A 38 31.40 -6.73 -0.51
C GLU A 38 31.20 -8.16 -0.01
N LEU A 39 31.79 -8.49 1.15
CA LEU A 39 31.61 -9.77 1.79
C LEU A 39 30.18 -9.96 2.33
N GLU A 40 29.57 -8.91 2.90
CA GLU A 40 28.16 -8.91 3.29
C GLU A 40 27.24 -9.20 2.10
N ALA A 41 27.46 -8.55 0.96
CA ALA A 41 26.69 -8.79 -0.26
C ALA A 41 26.79 -10.25 -0.74
N ARG A 42 28.00 -10.83 -0.71
CA ARG A 42 28.22 -12.24 -1.06
C ARG A 42 27.52 -13.21 -0.10
N ILE A 43 27.53 -12.92 1.20
CA ILE A 43 26.80 -13.72 2.20
C ILE A 43 25.30 -13.70 1.91
N ILE A 44 24.74 -12.51 1.68
CA ILE A 44 23.31 -12.34 1.37
C ILE A 44 22.94 -13.10 0.09
N GLU A 45 23.76 -13.02 -0.96
CA GLU A 45 23.55 -13.76 -2.20
C GLU A 45 23.54 -15.28 -1.96
N ARG A 46 24.47 -15.79 -1.15
CA ARG A 46 24.54 -17.22 -0.81
C ARG A 46 23.32 -17.67 0.00
N ILE A 47 22.90 -16.88 0.99
CA ILE A 47 21.69 -17.17 1.79
C ILE A 47 20.45 -17.21 0.90
N LYS A 48 20.32 -16.28 -0.06
CA LYS A 48 19.17 -16.30 -0.99
C LYS A 48 19.17 -17.55 -1.87
N ALA A 49 20.34 -17.96 -2.36
CA ALA A 49 20.48 -19.15 -3.19
C ALA A 49 20.15 -20.45 -2.44
N SER A 50 20.37 -20.49 -1.12
CA SER A 50 20.20 -21.70 -0.32
C SER A 50 18.73 -22.02 0.02
N GLY A 51 17.80 -21.07 -0.18
CA GLY A 51 16.35 -21.33 -0.15
C GLY A 51 15.75 -21.66 1.22
N GLY A 52 16.51 -21.52 2.30
CA GLY A 52 16.07 -21.77 3.67
C GLY A 52 15.09 -20.71 4.22
N ALA A 53 14.77 -20.81 5.52
CA ALA A 53 13.95 -19.79 6.19
C ALA A 53 14.61 -18.40 6.20
N ALA A 54 15.94 -18.34 6.32
CA ALA A 54 16.67 -17.07 6.27
C ALA A 54 16.54 -16.40 4.89
N ALA A 55 16.57 -17.17 3.80
CA ALA A 55 16.37 -16.68 2.45
C ALA A 55 15.01 -15.98 2.31
N ARG A 56 13.95 -16.62 2.82
CA ARG A 56 12.59 -16.06 2.80
C ARG A 56 12.50 -14.76 3.59
N GLN A 57 13.07 -14.72 4.78
CA GLN A 57 13.08 -13.52 5.61
C GLN A 57 13.77 -12.33 4.92
N ILE A 58 14.89 -12.58 4.22
CA ILE A 58 15.58 -11.54 3.45
C ILE A 58 14.69 -11.04 2.31
N VAL A 59 14.06 -11.94 1.55
CA VAL A 59 13.18 -11.57 0.44
C VAL A 59 11.97 -10.76 0.92
N GLU A 60 11.36 -11.14 2.04
CA GLU A 60 10.26 -10.40 2.66
C GLU A 60 10.70 -9.00 3.12
N ALA A 61 11.88 -8.87 3.73
CA ALA A 61 12.43 -7.58 4.14
C ALA A 61 12.75 -6.68 2.93
N GLU A 62 13.27 -7.24 1.84
CA GLU A 62 13.53 -6.52 0.60
C GLU A 62 12.24 -6.05 -0.06
N ALA A 63 11.20 -6.91 -0.08
CA ALA A 63 9.88 -6.53 -0.58
C ALA A 63 9.28 -5.38 0.23
N ALA A 64 9.34 -5.45 1.57
CA ALA A 64 8.84 -4.39 2.44
C ALA A 64 9.61 -3.07 2.26
N ARG A 65 10.94 -3.15 2.09
CA ARG A 65 11.78 -1.99 1.78
C ARG A 65 11.42 -1.40 0.42
N TRP A 66 11.25 -2.25 -0.60
CA TRP A 66 10.88 -1.81 -1.94
C TRP A 66 9.52 -1.14 -1.95
N GLU A 67 8.52 -1.73 -1.30
CA GLU A 67 7.18 -1.14 -1.18
C GLU A 67 7.22 0.24 -0.52
N THR A 68 7.99 0.38 0.57
CA THR A 68 8.16 1.66 1.27
C THR A 68 8.84 2.69 0.38
N PHE A 69 9.89 2.31 -0.35
CA PHE A 69 10.60 3.18 -1.28
C PHE A 69 9.71 3.59 -2.45
N THR A 70 9.01 2.65 -3.09
CA THR A 70 8.13 2.93 -4.22
C THR A 70 6.98 3.84 -3.80
N ARG A 71 6.42 3.63 -2.61
CA ARG A 71 5.38 4.52 -2.07
C ARG A 71 5.90 5.94 -1.90
N SER A 72 7.02 6.12 -1.20
CA SER A 72 7.56 7.46 -0.95
C SER A 72 8.01 8.15 -2.24
N TRP A 73 8.58 7.40 -3.19
CA TRP A 73 8.96 7.91 -4.49
C TRP A 73 7.74 8.31 -5.33
N GLY A 74 6.70 7.47 -5.37
CA GLY A 74 5.45 7.77 -6.06
C GLY A 74 4.74 8.99 -5.48
N ASP A 75 4.75 9.14 -4.15
CA ASP A 75 4.22 10.33 -3.48
C ASP A 75 5.00 11.59 -3.86
N ALA A 76 6.33 11.52 -3.88
CA ALA A 76 7.18 12.63 -4.29
C ALA A 76 6.90 13.05 -5.74
N GLU A 77 6.81 12.09 -6.67
CA GLU A 77 6.53 12.36 -8.08
C GLU A 77 5.12 12.90 -8.32
N ARG A 78 4.14 12.42 -7.53
CA ARG A 78 2.79 12.99 -7.55
C ARG A 78 2.81 14.44 -7.07
N TYR A 79 3.55 14.72 -6.00
CA TYR A 79 3.65 16.08 -5.45
C TYR A 79 4.31 17.06 -6.41
N THR A 80 5.38 16.65 -7.10
CA THR A 80 6.07 17.49 -8.10
C THR A 80 5.13 17.82 -9.26
N GLY A 81 4.36 16.85 -9.75
CA GLY A 81 3.35 17.07 -10.78
C GLY A 81 2.23 18.01 -10.33
N LEU A 82 1.70 17.82 -9.11
CA LEU A 82 0.67 18.70 -8.55
C LEU A 82 1.17 20.14 -8.34
N LEU A 83 2.42 20.32 -7.92
CA LEU A 83 3.02 21.63 -7.76
C LEU A 83 3.11 22.35 -9.10
N ALA A 84 3.58 21.67 -10.16
CA ALA A 84 3.64 22.24 -11.50
C ALA A 84 2.26 22.66 -12.03
N LEU A 85 1.21 21.86 -11.78
CA LEU A 85 -0.16 22.22 -12.15
C LEU A 85 -0.66 23.44 -11.37
N TYR A 86 -0.37 23.51 -10.07
CA TYR A 86 -0.75 24.65 -9.23
C TYR A 86 -0.04 25.94 -9.67
N GLU A 87 1.25 25.87 -9.98
CA GLU A 87 2.03 27.01 -10.48
C GLU A 87 1.50 27.50 -11.84
N ALA A 88 1.08 26.58 -12.72
CA ALA A 88 0.53 26.92 -14.03
C ALA A 88 -0.88 27.56 -13.95
N ALA A 89 -1.76 27.04 -13.09
CA ALA A 89 -3.16 27.48 -13.01
C ALA A 89 -3.74 27.35 -11.57
N PRO A 90 -3.41 28.27 -10.65
CA PRO A 90 -3.75 28.11 -9.23
C PRO A 90 -5.24 28.23 -8.92
N THR A 91 -6.00 28.98 -9.73
CA THR A 91 -7.46 29.12 -9.55
C THR A 91 -8.20 27.85 -9.98
N LEU A 92 -7.85 27.29 -11.14
CA LEU A 92 -8.46 26.07 -11.64
C LEU A 92 -8.12 24.88 -10.76
N PHE A 93 -6.85 24.75 -10.36
CA PHE A 93 -6.41 23.68 -9.46
C PHE A 93 -7.19 23.66 -8.14
N ARG A 94 -7.41 24.83 -7.51
CA ARG A 94 -8.18 24.92 -6.27
C ARG A 94 -9.66 24.56 -6.47
N LEU A 95 -10.24 24.95 -7.59
CA LEU A 95 -11.62 24.62 -7.93
C LEU A 95 -11.78 23.11 -8.16
N GLU A 96 -10.90 22.49 -8.94
CA GLU A 96 -10.87 21.04 -9.16
C GLU A 96 -10.75 20.30 -7.82
N ARG A 97 -9.78 20.67 -6.97
CA ARG A 97 -9.61 20.06 -5.64
C ARG A 97 -10.82 20.21 -4.74
N TYR A 98 -11.53 21.34 -4.83
CA TYR A 98 -12.77 21.56 -4.07
C TYR A 98 -13.89 20.65 -4.56
N ILE A 99 -14.05 20.51 -5.88
CA ILE A 99 -15.05 19.61 -6.47
C ILE A 99 -14.72 18.15 -6.15
N ASP A 100 -13.46 17.74 -6.25
CA ASP A 100 -12.98 16.39 -5.89
C ASP A 100 -13.34 16.08 -4.42
N ALA A 101 -13.03 17.00 -3.50
CA ALA A 101 -13.35 16.82 -2.08
C ALA A 101 -14.85 16.77 -1.82
N LEU A 102 -15.65 17.59 -2.52
CA LEU A 102 -17.12 17.52 -2.45
C LEU A 102 -17.64 16.17 -2.96
N GLN A 103 -17.07 15.64 -4.03
CA GLN A 103 -17.46 14.34 -4.58
C GLN A 103 -17.17 13.22 -3.58
N ASP A 104 -15.99 13.21 -2.96
CA ASP A 104 -15.61 12.22 -1.94
C ASP A 104 -16.51 12.30 -0.71
N MET A 105 -16.82 13.52 -0.22
CA MET A 105 -17.69 13.71 0.94
C MET A 105 -19.15 13.34 0.66
N THR A 106 -19.60 13.52 -0.57
CA THR A 106 -20.99 13.22 -0.97
C THR A 106 -21.16 11.80 -1.47
N GLN A 107 -20.09 10.99 -1.49
CA GLN A 107 -20.14 9.60 -1.89
C GLN A 107 -21.09 8.82 -0.95
N GLY A 108 -22.25 8.43 -1.47
CA GLY A 108 -23.31 7.75 -0.71
C GLY A 108 -24.43 8.66 -0.17
N ALA A 109 -24.34 9.98 -0.36
CA ALA A 109 -25.39 10.94 -0.01
C ALA A 109 -26.19 11.38 -1.24
N ARG A 110 -27.50 11.65 -1.06
CA ARG A 110 -28.32 12.25 -2.13
C ARG A 110 -28.13 13.76 -2.13
N VAL A 111 -27.35 14.26 -3.08
CA VAL A 111 -27.09 15.69 -3.26
C VAL A 111 -28.20 16.31 -4.11
N PHE A 112 -28.73 17.46 -3.66
CA PHE A 112 -29.66 18.28 -4.43
C PHE A 112 -29.00 19.63 -4.71
N ILE A 113 -28.81 19.97 -5.98
CA ILE A 113 -28.32 21.29 -6.41
C ILE A 113 -29.55 22.11 -6.79
N VAL A 114 -29.77 23.21 -6.09
CA VAL A 114 -30.87 24.13 -6.37
C VAL A 114 -30.36 25.53 -6.69
N SER A 115 -31.02 26.18 -7.62
CA SER A 115 -30.77 27.59 -7.94
C SER A 115 -31.36 28.49 -6.87
N ASP A 116 -30.71 29.62 -6.62
CA ASP A 116 -31.09 30.61 -5.59
C ASP A 116 -32.53 31.13 -5.74
N ASP A 117 -33.06 31.12 -6.97
CA ASP A 117 -34.40 31.62 -7.31
C ASP A 117 -35.55 30.63 -7.00
N VAL A 118 -35.27 29.49 -6.35
CA VAL A 118 -36.27 28.45 -6.07
C VAL A 118 -36.55 28.39 -4.57
N ASN A 119 -37.79 28.68 -4.20
CA ASN A 119 -38.28 28.47 -2.84
C ASN A 119 -38.53 26.97 -2.60
N LEU A 120 -37.45 26.23 -2.38
CA LEU A 120 -37.47 24.78 -2.23
C LEU A 120 -37.88 24.40 -0.79
N ARG A 121 -39.11 23.90 -0.64
CA ARG A 121 -39.52 23.19 0.57
C ARG A 121 -39.19 21.71 0.43
N VAL A 122 -38.17 21.25 1.14
CA VAL A 122 -37.84 19.82 1.23
C VAL A 122 -38.57 19.22 2.42
N ASP A 123 -39.55 18.36 2.15
CA ASP A 123 -40.18 17.55 3.19
C ASP A 123 -39.44 16.21 3.26
N LEU A 124 -38.62 16.05 4.31
CA LEU A 124 -37.85 14.83 4.54
C LEU A 124 -38.69 13.86 5.36
N ASN A 125 -39.47 13.02 4.69
CA ASN A 125 -40.08 11.88 5.39
C ASN A 125 -38.99 10.83 5.63
N ALA A 126 -38.58 10.67 6.89
CA ALA A 126 -37.51 9.77 7.30
C ALA A 126 -37.98 8.31 7.43
N GLU A 127 -38.74 7.83 6.45
CA GLU A 127 -39.14 6.43 6.36
C GLU A 127 -38.03 5.62 5.68
N THR A 128 -37.61 4.54 6.34
CA THR A 128 -36.60 3.60 5.84
C THR A 128 -37.07 3.00 4.52
N LYS A 129 -36.23 3.11 3.49
CA LYS A 129 -36.49 2.73 2.10
C LYS A 129 -36.51 1.21 1.85
N ASP A 130 -36.92 0.42 2.85
CA ASP A 130 -37.11 -1.03 2.77
C ASP A 130 -38.60 -1.43 2.73
N ALA A 131 -39.49 -0.50 2.44
CA ALA A 131 -40.85 -0.83 2.03
C ALA A 131 -40.93 -0.90 0.49
N THR A 132 -40.26 -1.90 -0.09
CA THR A 132 -40.65 -2.39 -1.43
C THR A 132 -41.98 -3.12 -1.24
N GLY A 133 -43.09 -2.39 -1.32
CA GLY A 133 -44.43 -2.93 -1.12
C GLY A 133 -45.48 -2.05 -1.78
N GLU A 134 -45.78 -2.38 -3.03
CA GLU A 134 -47.04 -2.12 -3.74
C GLU A 134 -47.58 -0.67 -3.70
N ILE A 135 -47.04 0.18 -4.59
CA ILE A 135 -47.58 1.53 -4.87
C ILE A 135 -48.47 1.56 -6.13
N PHE A 136 -48.96 0.40 -6.58
CA PHE A 136 -49.91 0.30 -7.69
C PHE A 136 -51.11 -0.54 -7.27
N GLN A 137 -52.11 0.12 -6.69
CA GLN A 137 -53.49 -0.38 -6.70
C GLN A 137 -54.25 0.49 -7.70
N PRO A 138 -54.67 -0.04 -8.87
CA PRO A 138 -55.63 0.66 -9.71
C PRO A 138 -56.99 0.60 -9.02
N GLU A 139 -57.61 1.76 -8.79
CA GLU A 139 -59.00 1.86 -8.37
C GLU A 139 -59.88 1.21 -9.47
N GLU A 140 -60.57 0.12 -9.13
CA GLU A 140 -61.71 -0.35 -9.91
C GLU A 140 -62.95 0.43 -9.47
N ASP A 141 -63.41 1.32 -10.35
CA ASP A 141 -64.72 1.98 -10.25
C ASP A 141 -65.85 0.97 -10.54
N PHE A 142 -66.90 1.02 -9.71
CA PHE A 142 -68.19 0.34 -9.89
C PHE A 142 -69.09 1.04 -10.90
#